data_AF-A0A835GNW0-F1
#
_entry.id   AF-A0A835GNW0-F1
#
_cell.length_a   1.000
_cell.length_b   1.000
_cell.length_c   1.000
_cell.angle_alpha   90.00
_cell.angle_beta   90.00
_cell.angle_gamma   90.00
#
_symmetry.space_group_name_H-M   'P 1'
#
loop_
_entity.id
_entity.type
_entity.pdbx_description
1 polymer ?
#
loop_
_entity_poly.entity_id
_entity_poly.type
_entity_poly.pdbx_seq_one_letter_code
_entity_poly.pdbx_strand_id
1 'polypeptide(L)'
;MAGIKQVRNKTLVPDLRKEGELSKDILLSTQNKHIGTTGSRLFSHHTLASVRRLSFYHPFFLPKDSLDFVLATTYNHSTERFPDKEDLYLQPETIGCDTWRRLRNTFDKCPPVIIPLGHPMKRGGIKERRSQFSVKLMNSGVHSSQTNPGYSRQPAGGAIFFY
;
A
#
# COMPACT_ATOMS: atom_id res chain seq x y z
N MET A 1 11.45 -7.56 3.75
CA MET A 1 10.58 -6.38 3.56
C MET A 1 9.31 -6.85 2.87
N ALA A 2 8.13 -6.61 3.43
CA ALA A 2 6.89 -6.99 2.76
C ALA A 2 6.69 -6.08 1.54
N GLY A 3 6.75 -6.63 0.33
CA GLY A 3 6.55 -5.88 -0.92
C GLY A 3 5.09 -5.53 -1.18
N ILE A 4 4.86 -4.67 -2.17
CA ILE A 4 3.51 -4.38 -2.70
C ILE A 4 2.93 -5.67 -3.28
N LYS A 5 1.71 -6.03 -2.88
CA LYS A 5 1.02 -7.24 -3.37
C LYS A 5 -0.19 -6.88 -4.23
N GLN A 6 -0.25 -7.41 -5.44
CA GLN A 6 -1.45 -7.31 -6.28
C GLN A 6 -2.54 -8.24 -5.75
N VAL A 7 -3.72 -7.69 -5.46
CA VAL A 7 -4.88 -8.45 -4.97
C VAL A 7 -6.06 -8.22 -5.92
N ARG A 8 -6.84 -9.27 -6.16
CA ARG A 8 -8.06 -9.17 -6.99
C ARG A 8 -9.02 -8.16 -6.38
N ASN A 9 -9.46 -7.23 -7.22
CA ASN A 9 -10.44 -6.24 -6.80
C ASN A 9 -11.84 -6.87 -6.65
N LYS A 10 -12.50 -6.56 -5.54
CA LYS A 10 -13.86 -7.03 -5.24
C LYS A 10 -14.90 -5.91 -5.31
N THR A 11 -14.47 -4.66 -5.47
CA THR A 11 -15.37 -3.50 -5.59
C THR A 11 -16.09 -3.50 -6.96
N LEU A 12 -17.08 -2.62 -7.08
CA LEU A 12 -17.88 -2.42 -8.29
C LEU A 12 -17.10 -1.68 -9.39
N VAL A 13 -16.09 -0.91 -9.00
CA VAL A 13 -15.30 -0.04 -9.89
C VAL A 13 -13.85 -0.50 -9.87
N PRO A 14 -13.21 -0.69 -11.03
CA PRO A 14 -11.80 -1.05 -11.09
C PRO A 14 -10.91 0.06 -10.53
N ASP A 15 -9.78 -0.32 -9.95
CA ASP A 15 -8.77 0.65 -9.56
C ASP A 15 -7.91 1.01 -10.77
N LEU A 16 -8.00 2.27 -11.23
CA LEU A 16 -7.27 2.81 -12.37
C LEU A 16 -6.35 3.97 -11.99
N ARG A 17 -6.10 4.19 -10.70
CA ARG A 17 -5.28 5.31 -10.20
C ARG A 17 -3.85 5.33 -10.75
N LYS A 18 -3.30 4.17 -11.14
CA LYS A 18 -1.98 4.06 -11.80
C LYS A 18 -2.00 4.51 -13.26
N GLU A 19 -3.14 4.37 -13.94
CA GLU A 19 -3.26 4.58 -15.38
C GLU A 19 -3.73 5.98 -15.74
N GLY A 20 -4.54 6.61 -14.90
CA GLY A 20 -5.14 7.90 -15.19
C GLY A 20 -6.09 8.41 -14.12
N GLU A 21 -6.78 9.47 -14.46
CA GLU A 21 -7.71 10.19 -13.59
C GLU A 21 -9.14 10.19 -14.16
N LEU A 22 -10.10 10.22 -13.26
CA LEU A 22 -11.50 10.42 -13.59
C LEU A 22 -11.86 11.87 -13.22
N SER A 23 -12.30 12.66 -14.20
CA SER A 23 -12.73 14.04 -13.93
C SER A 23 -14.10 14.11 -13.25
N LYS A 24 -14.87 13.03 -13.30
CA LYS A 24 -16.18 12.89 -12.66
C LYS A 24 -16.30 11.53 -11.97
N ASP A 25 -17.06 11.51 -10.89
CA ASP A 25 -17.38 10.26 -10.21
C ASP A 25 -18.34 9.39 -11.04
N ILE A 26 -18.11 8.08 -10.98
CA ILE A 26 -18.96 7.09 -11.62
C ILE A 26 -20.19 6.88 -10.74
N LEU A 27 -21.38 7.20 -11.27
CA LEU A 27 -22.63 6.96 -10.57
C LEU A 27 -22.98 5.47 -10.58
N LEU A 28 -22.94 4.86 -9.41
CA LEU A 28 -23.30 3.45 -9.22
C LEU A 28 -24.76 3.34 -8.77
N SER A 29 -25.50 2.43 -9.42
CA SER A 29 -26.89 2.15 -9.04
C SER A 29 -27.01 1.45 -7.68
N THR A 30 -25.98 0.70 -7.26
CA THR A 30 -25.95 -0.02 -5.98
C THR A 30 -24.55 0.06 -5.38
N GLN A 31 -24.46 -0.11 -4.06
CA GLN A 31 -23.17 -0.22 -3.35
C GLN A 31 -22.75 -1.68 -3.13
N ASN A 32 -23.72 -2.60 -3.23
CA ASN A 32 -23.53 -4.00 -2.89
C ASN A 32 -23.49 -4.87 -4.14
N LYS A 33 -22.37 -5.57 -4.32
CA LYS A 33 -22.10 -6.48 -5.45
C LYS A 33 -23.18 -7.54 -5.68
N HIS A 34 -23.78 -8.05 -4.61
CA HIS A 34 -24.69 -9.19 -4.66
C HIS A 34 -26.17 -8.82 -4.59
N ILE A 35 -26.49 -7.53 -4.43
CA ILE A 35 -27.87 -7.07 -4.27
C ILE A 35 -28.39 -6.68 -5.65
N GLY A 36 -29.26 -7.53 -6.21
CA GLY A 36 -29.92 -7.31 -7.49
C GLY A 36 -30.26 -8.58 -8.25
N THR A 37 -31.23 -8.46 -9.16
CA THR A 37 -31.55 -9.48 -10.17
C THR A 37 -30.34 -9.71 -11.07
N THR A 38 -30.19 -10.92 -11.62
CA THR A 38 -28.99 -11.30 -12.39
C THR A 38 -28.66 -10.31 -13.53
N GLY A 39 -29.67 -9.73 -14.17
CA GLY A 39 -29.51 -8.74 -15.25
C GLY A 39 -28.95 -7.39 -14.79
N SER A 40 -29.30 -6.91 -13.59
CA SER A 40 -28.82 -5.60 -13.11
C SER A 40 -27.37 -5.63 -12.64
N ARG A 41 -26.77 -6.83 -12.49
CA ARG A 41 -25.37 -7.01 -12.11
C ARG A 41 -24.40 -6.57 -13.21
N LEU A 42 -24.75 -6.72 -14.48
CA LEU A 42 -23.86 -6.25 -15.56
C LEU A 42 -23.81 -4.71 -15.62
N PHE A 43 -24.92 -4.05 -15.29
CA PHE A 43 -25.01 -2.59 -15.29
C PHE A 43 -24.37 -1.93 -14.06
N SER A 44 -24.45 -2.58 -12.89
CA SER A 44 -23.92 -2.05 -11.63
C SER A 44 -22.41 -2.23 -11.44
N HIS A 45 -21.75 -3.01 -12.29
CA HIS A 45 -20.31 -3.29 -12.20
C HIS A 45 -19.58 -2.78 -13.43
N HIS A 46 -18.56 -1.95 -13.21
CA HIS A 46 -17.68 -1.55 -14.28
C HIS A 46 -16.48 -2.50 -14.42
N THR A 47 -16.12 -2.77 -15.67
CA THR A 47 -14.88 -3.47 -16.04
C THR A 47 -13.78 -2.45 -16.37
N LEU A 48 -12.51 -2.89 -16.40
CA LEU A 48 -11.41 -2.06 -16.86
C LEU A 48 -11.68 -1.47 -18.26
N ALA A 49 -12.17 -2.30 -19.18
CA ALA A 49 -12.49 -1.88 -20.54
C ALA A 49 -13.63 -0.85 -20.57
N SER A 50 -14.67 -1.00 -19.74
CA SER A 50 -15.77 -0.02 -19.71
C SER A 50 -15.31 1.32 -19.16
N VAL A 51 -14.50 1.35 -18.08
CA VAL A 51 -14.04 2.62 -17.50
C VAL A 51 -13.09 3.35 -18.44
N ARG A 52 -12.19 2.62 -19.11
CA ARG A 52 -11.26 3.20 -20.10
C ARG A 52 -11.95 3.85 -21.31
N ARG A 53 -13.20 3.48 -21.59
CA ARG A 53 -14.01 4.06 -22.68
C ARG A 53 -14.87 5.24 -22.23
N LEU A 54 -14.89 5.57 -20.93
CA LEU A 54 -15.66 6.72 -20.44
C LEU A 54 -15.03 8.01 -20.94
N SER A 55 -15.88 8.97 -21.33
CA SER A 55 -15.44 10.26 -21.86
C SER A 55 -14.69 11.13 -20.83
N PHE A 56 -14.95 10.90 -19.55
CA PHE A 56 -14.36 11.62 -18.43
C PHE A 56 -13.16 10.88 -17.80
N TYR A 57 -12.67 9.81 -18.44
CA TYR A 57 -11.44 9.13 -18.06
C TYR A 57 -10.27 9.65 -18.90
N HIS A 58 -9.21 10.08 -18.23
CA HIS A 58 -8.03 10.66 -18.86
C HIS A 58 -6.78 9.86 -18.47
N PRO A 59 -6.22 9.03 -19.38
CA PRO A 59 -5.01 8.27 -19.10
C PRO A 59 -3.78 9.18 -19.06
N PHE A 60 -2.83 8.88 -18.18
CA PHE A 60 -1.56 9.63 -18.06
C PHE A 60 -0.59 9.32 -19.19
N PHE A 61 -0.46 8.05 -19.53
CA PHE A 61 0.46 7.55 -20.54
C PHE A 61 -0.35 6.86 -21.63
N LEU A 62 -0.57 7.54 -22.75
CA LEU A 62 -1.21 6.97 -23.92
C LEU A 62 -0.22 7.00 -25.09
N PRO A 63 0.08 5.85 -25.73
CA PRO A 63 0.85 5.84 -26.97
C PRO A 63 0.15 6.70 -28.02
N LYS A 64 0.88 7.61 -28.68
CA LYS A 64 0.30 8.51 -29.67
C LYS A 64 0.28 7.88 -31.05
N ASP A 65 1.28 7.08 -31.37
CA ASP A 65 1.43 6.39 -32.63
C ASP A 65 1.84 4.92 -32.45
N SER A 66 2.01 4.23 -33.57
CA SER A 66 2.46 2.83 -33.58
C SER A 66 3.91 2.68 -33.12
N LEU A 67 4.74 3.70 -33.28
CA LEU A 67 6.15 3.66 -32.87
C LEU A 67 6.26 3.68 -31.35
N ASP A 68 5.51 4.53 -30.66
CA ASP A 68 5.42 4.57 -29.19
C ASP A 68 5.04 3.20 -28.63
N PHE A 69 4.12 2.49 -29.28
CA PHE A 69 3.70 1.16 -28.87
C PHE A 69 4.82 0.13 -29.02
N VAL A 70 5.59 0.19 -30.11
CA VAL A 70 6.74 -0.70 -30.35
C VAL A 70 7.89 -0.38 -29.39
N LEU A 71 8.15 0.91 -29.12
CA LEU A 71 9.19 1.35 -28.19
C LEU A 71 8.89 0.98 -26.72
N ALA A 72 7.62 0.76 -26.38
CA ALA A 72 7.21 0.32 -25.05
C ALA A 72 7.40 -1.20 -24.81
N THR A 73 7.79 -1.96 -25.84
CA THR A 73 7.96 -3.42 -25.72
C THR A 73 9.20 -3.83 -24.95
N THR A 74 9.29 -5.12 -24.65
CA THR A 74 10.46 -5.73 -24.01
C THR A 74 11.63 -5.96 -24.97
N TYR A 75 11.40 -5.83 -26.29
CA TYR A 75 12.37 -6.16 -27.33
C TYR A 75 13.61 -5.27 -27.27
N ASN A 76 14.80 -5.88 -27.31
CA ASN A 76 16.06 -5.15 -27.44
C ASN A 76 16.96 -5.74 -28.52
N HIS A 77 17.13 -4.97 -29.60
CA HIS A 77 17.94 -5.34 -30.77
C HIS A 77 19.42 -5.57 -30.47
N SER A 78 19.97 -4.98 -29.40
CA SER A 78 21.39 -5.15 -29.05
C SER A 78 21.68 -6.48 -28.33
N THR A 79 20.67 -7.06 -27.66
CA THR A 79 20.83 -8.25 -26.82
C THR A 79 20.23 -9.50 -27.44
N GLU A 80 19.17 -9.36 -28.24
CA GLU A 80 18.46 -10.49 -28.84
C GLU A 80 19.04 -10.88 -30.20
N ARG A 81 19.31 -12.17 -30.39
CA ARG A 81 19.98 -12.70 -31.61
C ARG A 81 19.01 -13.30 -32.64
N PHE A 82 17.88 -13.83 -32.20
CA PHE A 82 16.86 -14.45 -33.04
C PHE A 82 15.46 -14.10 -32.53
N PRO A 83 15.03 -12.83 -32.67
CA PRO A 83 13.70 -12.44 -32.23
C PRO A 83 12.62 -12.94 -33.18
N ASP A 84 11.49 -13.34 -32.62
CA ASP A 84 10.29 -13.61 -33.37
C ASP A 84 9.54 -12.30 -33.66
N LYS A 85 8.62 -12.35 -34.62
CA LYS A 85 7.78 -11.17 -34.95
C LYS A 85 6.89 -10.74 -33.79
N GLU A 86 6.59 -11.66 -32.87
CA GLU A 86 5.75 -11.43 -31.70
C GLU A 86 6.48 -10.60 -30.64
N ASP A 87 7.80 -10.76 -30.51
CA ASP A 87 8.62 -10.04 -29.53
C ASP A 87 8.59 -8.52 -29.76
N LEU A 88 8.48 -8.10 -31.02
CA LEU A 88 8.33 -6.68 -31.41
C LEU A 88 7.05 -6.02 -30.90
N TYR A 89 6.08 -6.80 -30.44
CA TYR A 89 4.81 -6.31 -29.89
C TYR A 89 4.58 -6.74 -28.44
N LEU A 90 5.50 -7.52 -27.86
CA LEU A 90 5.37 -8.05 -26.52
C LEU A 90 5.54 -6.94 -25.49
N GLN A 91 4.43 -6.57 -24.85
CA GLN A 91 4.42 -5.54 -23.82
C GLN A 91 4.89 -6.11 -22.46
N PRO A 92 5.67 -5.36 -21.68
CA PRO A 92 6.21 -5.79 -20.38
C PRO A 92 5.12 -6.27 -19.39
N GLU A 93 3.94 -5.64 -19.37
CA GLU A 93 2.85 -6.11 -18.50
C GLU A 93 2.36 -7.53 -18.83
N THR A 94 2.54 -8.00 -20.07
CA THR A 94 2.09 -9.33 -20.52
C THR A 94 2.89 -10.44 -19.86
N ILE A 95 4.19 -10.19 -19.63
CA ILE A 95 5.10 -11.11 -18.93
C ILE A 95 5.10 -10.90 -17.40
N GLY A 96 4.27 -9.99 -16.90
CA GLY A 96 4.10 -9.74 -15.46
C GLY A 96 5.03 -8.68 -14.87
N CYS A 97 5.73 -7.89 -15.71
CA CYS A 97 6.42 -6.69 -15.23
C CYS A 97 5.39 -5.64 -14.77
N ASP A 98 5.68 -4.92 -13.68
CA ASP A 98 4.81 -3.84 -13.21
C ASP A 98 5.02 -2.62 -14.10
N THR A 99 3.97 -2.23 -14.83
CA THR A 99 3.92 -1.00 -15.62
C THR A 99 2.76 -0.11 -15.17
N TRP A 100 2.58 1.02 -15.84
CA TRP A 100 1.45 1.92 -15.59
C TRP A 100 0.11 1.23 -15.91
N ARG A 101 0.07 0.30 -16.87
CA ARG A 101 -1.14 -0.36 -17.37
C ARG A 101 -1.46 -1.65 -16.63
N ARG A 102 -2.70 -1.80 -16.15
CA ARG A 102 -3.22 -3.02 -15.51
C ARG A 102 -3.95 -3.90 -16.50
N LEU A 103 -3.49 -5.14 -16.65
CA LEU A 103 -4.18 -6.13 -17.50
C LEU A 103 -5.38 -6.79 -16.79
N ARG A 104 -5.35 -6.89 -15.47
CA ARG A 104 -6.37 -7.57 -14.65
C ARG A 104 -6.99 -6.60 -13.66
N ASN A 105 -8.25 -6.85 -13.27
CA ASN A 105 -8.94 -6.07 -12.25
C ASN A 105 -8.37 -6.41 -10.85
N THR A 106 -7.21 -5.84 -10.57
CA THR A 106 -6.43 -5.97 -9.34
C THR A 106 -6.05 -4.58 -8.85
N PHE A 107 -5.81 -4.46 -7.55
CA PHE A 107 -5.27 -3.26 -6.95
C PHE A 107 -4.02 -3.60 -6.13
N ASP A 108 -3.18 -2.60 -5.95
CA ASP A 108 -1.93 -2.73 -5.21
C ASP A 108 -2.19 -2.53 -3.72
N LYS A 109 -1.96 -3.58 -2.94
CA LYS A 109 -2.04 -3.50 -1.48
C LYS A 109 -0.67 -3.22 -0.92
N CYS A 110 -0.47 -2.01 -0.41
CA CYS A 110 0.72 -1.66 0.35
C CYS A 110 0.80 -2.51 1.62
N PRO A 111 2.01 -2.93 2.04
CA PRO A 111 2.19 -3.56 3.34
C PRO A 111 1.70 -2.60 4.44
N PRO A 112 1.12 -3.13 5.53
CA PRO A 112 0.76 -2.28 6.66
C PRO A 112 2.03 -1.60 7.18
N VAL A 113 1.96 -0.28 7.39
CA VAL A 113 3.04 0.47 8.03
C VAL A 113 3.20 -0.12 9.43
N ILE A 114 4.36 -0.71 9.69
CA ILE A 114 4.71 -1.18 11.03
C ILE A 114 4.96 0.07 11.85
N ILE A 115 3.95 0.51 12.60
CA ILE A 115 4.12 1.57 13.60
C ILE A 115 4.87 0.91 14.76
N PRO A 116 6.14 1.29 15.03
CA PRO A 116 6.83 0.76 16.18
C PRO A 116 6.04 1.16 17.43
N LEU A 117 5.51 0.16 18.14
CA LEU A 117 4.84 0.33 19.42
C LEU A 117 5.89 0.68 20.48
N GLY A 118 6.37 1.93 20.46
CA GLY A 118 7.31 2.45 21.42
C GLY A 118 8.33 3.44 20.83
N HIS A 119 8.62 4.48 21.59
CA HIS A 119 9.86 5.23 21.45
C HIS A 119 11.02 4.30 21.80
N PRO A 120 12.21 4.42 21.20
CA PRO A 120 13.36 3.62 21.60
C PRO A 120 13.59 3.81 23.11
N MET A 121 13.47 2.73 23.88
CA MET A 121 13.70 2.75 25.32
C MET A 121 15.16 3.16 25.58
N LYS A 122 15.38 4.43 25.89
CA LYS A 122 16.67 4.90 26.40
C LYS A 122 16.73 4.51 27.88
N ARG A 123 17.44 3.43 28.22
CA ARG A 123 17.80 3.16 29.62
C ARG A 123 18.74 4.26 30.10
N GLY A 124 18.17 5.27 30.74
CA GLY A 124 18.92 6.29 31.45
C GLY A 124 19.58 5.67 32.68
N GLY A 125 20.86 5.98 32.87
CA GLY A 125 21.67 5.48 33.98
C GLY A 125 23.04 6.13 33.95
N ILE A 126 23.69 6.18 35.11
CA ILE A 126 25.08 6.63 35.21
C ILE A 126 25.95 5.49 34.65
N LYS A 127 26.68 5.74 33.56
CA LYS A 127 27.60 4.74 32.98
C LYS A 127 28.79 4.43 33.89
N GLU A 128 29.22 5.43 34.65
CA GLU A 128 30.37 5.35 35.54
C GLU A 128 30.20 6.31 36.72
N ARG A 129 30.65 5.90 37.89
CA ARG A 129 30.54 6.70 39.11
C ARG A 129 31.77 7.59 39.25
N ARG A 130 31.69 8.86 38.83
CA ARG A 130 32.82 9.81 38.87
C ARG A 130 33.34 10.16 40.27
N SER A 131 32.57 9.87 41.32
CA SER A 131 32.97 10.13 42.71
C SER A 131 32.40 9.08 43.66
N GLN A 132 33.23 8.60 44.59
CA GLN A 132 32.81 7.71 45.67
C GLN A 132 31.71 8.31 46.57
N PHE A 133 31.48 9.63 46.53
CA PHE A 133 30.43 10.30 47.32
C PHE A 133 29.14 10.58 46.54
N SER A 134 29.13 10.38 45.22
CA SER A 134 27.92 10.57 44.40
C SER A 134 27.05 9.31 44.40
N VAL A 135 26.47 8.96 45.56
CA VAL A 135 25.41 7.93 45.62
C VAL A 135 24.09 8.62 45.36
N LYS A 136 23.45 8.36 44.22
CA LYS A 136 22.02 8.66 44.09
C LYS A 136 21.26 7.53 44.80
N LEU A 137 21.15 7.63 46.13
CA LEU A 137 20.33 6.70 46.91
C LEU A 137 18.89 6.91 46.46
N MET A 138 18.35 5.91 45.76
CA MET A 138 16.93 5.89 45.43
C MET A 138 16.20 5.55 46.73
N ASN A 139 15.78 6.59 47.44
CA ASN A 139 14.96 6.56 48.65
C ASN A 139 15.63 5.91 49.88
N SER A 140 16.44 6.66 50.61
CA SER A 140 16.73 6.34 52.02
C SER A 140 15.62 6.89 52.91
N GLY A 141 14.45 6.24 52.89
CA GLY A 141 13.34 6.48 53.80
C GLY A 141 12.80 5.15 54.31
N VAL A 142 12.26 5.13 55.53
CA VAL A 142 11.69 3.93 56.17
C VAL A 142 10.73 3.26 55.20
N HIS A 143 10.93 1.98 54.93
CA HIS A 143 10.08 1.18 54.05
C HIS A 143 8.64 1.15 54.60
N SER A 144 7.81 2.13 54.21
CA SER A 144 6.37 1.95 54.32
C SER A 144 5.96 0.99 53.20
N SER A 145 5.30 -0.10 53.59
CA SER A 145 4.73 -1.13 52.72
C SER A 145 3.53 -0.61 51.92
N GLN A 146 3.61 0.61 51.40
CA GLN A 146 2.65 1.18 50.48
C GLN A 146 3.23 1.11 49.06
N THR A 147 3.81 -0.06 48.73
CA THR A 147 4.07 -0.46 47.36
C THR A 147 2.74 -0.52 46.62
N ASN A 148 2.51 0.53 45.83
CA ASN A 148 1.62 0.65 44.68
C ASN A 148 0.73 -0.60 44.44
N PRO A 149 -0.54 -0.62 44.86
CA PRO A 149 -1.39 -1.82 44.80
C PRO A 149 -1.88 -2.19 43.39
N GLY A 150 -1.31 -1.62 42.33
CA GLY A 150 -1.78 -1.83 40.97
C GLY A 150 -0.64 -2.09 39.99
N TYR A 151 -0.37 -3.35 39.69
CA TYR A 151 0.21 -3.69 38.40
C TYR A 151 -0.76 -3.23 37.30
N SER A 152 -0.46 -2.13 36.61
CA SER A 152 -1.25 -1.70 35.47
C SER A 152 -1.07 -2.72 34.34
N ARG A 153 -2.13 -3.48 34.05
CA ARG A 153 -2.20 -4.44 32.93
C ARG A 153 -2.38 -3.74 31.58
N GLN A 154 -1.81 -2.55 31.41
CA GLN A 154 -1.79 -1.88 30.12
C GLN A 154 -0.49 -2.24 29.39
N PRO A 155 -0.53 -2.67 28.12
CA PRO A 155 0.66 -3.05 27.37
C PRO A 155 1.65 -1.89 27.19
N ALA A 156 1.24 -0.64 27.44
CA ALA A 156 2.03 0.58 27.33
C ALA A 156 2.44 1.21 28.68
N GLY A 157 2.38 0.48 29.80
CA GLY A 157 3.05 0.91 31.04
C GLY A 157 2.48 2.15 31.73
N GLY A 158 1.18 2.40 31.62
CA GLY A 158 0.41 3.27 32.54
C GLY A 158 0.76 4.76 32.59
N ALA A 159 1.70 5.27 31.80
CA ALA A 159 2.07 6.69 31.78
C ALA A 159 1.90 7.26 30.36
N ILE A 160 0.65 7.49 29.96
CA ILE A 160 0.33 8.32 28.80
C ILE A 160 -0.34 9.59 29.33
N PHE A 161 0.43 10.67 29.43
CA PHE A 161 -0.14 12.01 29.62
C PHE A 161 -0.34 12.60 28.22
N PHE A 162 -1.59 12.89 27.87
CA PHE A 162 -1.89 13.77 26.75
C PHE A 162 -1.75 15.21 27.26
N TYR A 163 -0.82 15.96 26.67
CA TYR A 163 -0.76 17.42 26.76
C TYR A 163 -1.41 17.98 25.50
#